data_AF-A0AAU3E132-F1
#
_entry.id   AF-A0AAU3E132-F1
#
_cell.length_a   1.000
_cell.length_b   1.000
_cell.length_c   1.000
_cell.angle_alpha   90.00
_cell.angle_beta   90.00
_cell.angle_gamma   90.00
#
_symmetry.space_group_name_H-M   'P 1'
#
loop_
_entity.id
_entity.type
_entity.pdbx_description
1 polymer ?
#
loop_
_entity_poly.entity_id
_entity_poly.type
_entity_poly.pdbx_seq_one_letter_code
_entity_poly.pdbx_strand_id
1 'polypeptide(L)'
;MRQVTVLGSSGAFPEPGRACSGFAVDWDGYRLVLDLGYATLPRLLRHWPDGAVDAVVITHEHPDHCVDLHGLFRMRFYGDFGGPRLPLYCPPGVLDRLSGLEPDVDLHAVFDMHPLPGNYRVGPFDLTGLSLPHYVPNAGIRIQADGIALAYSGDTGPTPALAELGRDAGLFIVEATDREGETDRPTRNLMTSTEAGHWARRAGARATDAHPLLARQRPDSRSGCRAAGVRGCRAGGRRRPHRHTRGTRSLRVVAAEWTSAATTASYAAGQRAPASGRTRSTRYLSTAPMVHAVRWYEPCPQPS
;
A
#
# COMPACT_ATOMS: atom_id res chain seq x y z
N MET A 1 -2.31 22.20 -7.45
CA MET A 1 -3.16 20.99 -7.50
C MET A 1 -2.89 20.24 -6.23
N ARG A 2 -3.90 19.70 -5.57
CA ARG A 2 -3.73 18.85 -4.38
C ARG A 2 -4.17 17.45 -4.78
N GLN A 3 -3.27 16.48 -4.75
CA GLN A 3 -3.55 15.14 -5.23
C GLN A 3 -2.61 14.10 -4.63
N VAL A 4 -3.14 12.90 -4.39
CA VAL A 4 -2.34 11.70 -4.16
C VAL A 4 -2.47 10.76 -5.36
N THR A 5 -1.35 10.29 -5.88
CA THR A 5 -1.31 9.28 -6.94
C THR A 5 -0.71 8.00 -6.37
N VAL A 6 -1.43 6.89 -6.47
CA VAL A 6 -0.92 5.58 -6.07
C VAL A 6 0.06 5.09 -7.15
N LEU A 7 1.35 5.07 -6.82
CA LEU A 7 2.37 4.46 -7.67
C LEU A 7 2.34 2.95 -7.49
N GLY A 8 2.11 2.43 -6.29
CA GLY A 8 1.89 1.01 -6.08
C GLY A 8 1.31 0.69 -4.70
N SER A 9 0.90 -0.56 -4.55
CA SER A 9 0.10 -1.05 -3.41
C SER A 9 0.25 -2.56 -3.24
N SER A 10 1.38 -3.13 -3.67
CA SER A 10 1.69 -4.55 -3.42
C SER A 10 2.59 -4.64 -2.20
N GLY A 11 2.34 -5.60 -1.32
CA GLY A 11 3.25 -5.93 -0.22
C GLY A 11 4.20 -7.05 -0.63
N ALA A 12 5.39 -7.07 -0.05
CA ALA A 12 6.50 -8.00 -0.23
C ALA A 12 7.13 -8.07 -1.64
N PHE A 13 6.34 -8.10 -2.71
CA PHE A 13 6.84 -8.16 -4.09
C PHE A 13 5.79 -7.66 -5.09
N PRO A 14 6.21 -7.18 -6.28
CA PRO A 14 5.28 -6.71 -7.30
C PRO A 14 4.68 -7.90 -8.07
N GLU A 15 3.38 -7.82 -8.36
CA GLU A 15 2.71 -8.73 -9.29
C GLU A 15 2.86 -8.21 -10.74
N PRO A 16 2.63 -9.05 -11.78
CA PRO A 16 2.70 -8.60 -13.17
C PRO A 16 1.87 -7.34 -13.41
N GLY A 17 2.54 -6.30 -13.90
CA GLY A 17 1.93 -5.01 -14.18
C GLY A 17 1.73 -4.12 -12.96
N ARG A 18 1.93 -4.59 -11.72
CA ARG A 18 1.80 -3.83 -10.47
C ARG A 18 3.17 -3.40 -9.90
N ALA A 19 3.15 -2.50 -8.93
CA ALA A 19 4.31 -2.08 -8.16
C ALA A 19 4.05 -2.25 -6.65
N CYS A 20 5.12 -2.29 -5.87
CA CYS A 20 5.07 -2.30 -4.41
C CYS A 20 4.72 -0.92 -3.84
N SER A 21 4.78 -0.75 -2.51
CA SER A 21 4.32 0.47 -1.85
C SER A 21 5.01 1.72 -2.42
N GLY A 22 4.21 2.72 -2.76
CA GLY A 22 4.71 4.00 -3.22
C GLY A 22 3.58 4.94 -3.63
N PHE A 23 3.69 6.20 -3.20
CA PHE A 23 2.68 7.23 -3.43
C PHE A 23 3.35 8.54 -3.79
N ALA A 24 2.82 9.23 -4.80
CA ALA A 24 3.22 10.59 -5.14
C ALA A 24 2.17 11.57 -4.62
N VAL A 25 2.60 12.58 -3.88
CA VAL A 25 1.75 13.65 -3.33
C VAL A 25 2.14 14.95 -4.02
N ASP A 26 1.21 15.53 -4.77
CA ASP A 26 1.31 16.88 -5.33
C ASP A 26 0.51 17.82 -4.44
N TRP A 27 1.17 18.86 -3.92
CA TRP A 27 0.54 19.90 -3.12
C TRP A 27 0.93 21.27 -3.64
N ASP A 28 0.10 21.78 -4.53
CA ASP A 28 0.25 23.07 -5.18
C ASP A 28 1.65 23.26 -5.80
N GLY A 29 2.13 22.20 -6.44
CA GLY A 29 3.44 22.16 -7.12
C GLY A 29 4.56 21.54 -6.28
N TYR A 30 4.37 21.37 -4.96
CA TYR A 30 5.32 20.64 -4.13
C TYR A 30 5.13 19.13 -4.28
N ARG A 31 6.20 18.42 -4.62
CA ARG A 31 6.21 17.01 -5.01
C ARG A 31 6.88 16.16 -3.94
N LEU A 32 6.07 15.54 -3.09
CA LEU A 32 6.51 14.63 -2.03
C LEU A 32 6.27 13.17 -2.46
N VAL A 33 7.23 12.30 -2.20
CA VAL A 33 7.07 10.84 -2.40
C VAL A 33 7.00 10.15 -1.04
N LEU A 34 6.00 9.29 -0.86
CA LEU A 34 5.88 8.38 0.29
C LEU A 34 6.16 6.95 -0.18
N ASP A 35 7.23 6.34 0.30
CA ASP A 35 7.79 5.06 -0.12
C ASP A 35 8.16 4.95 -1.62
N LEU A 36 9.20 4.17 -1.89
CA LEU A 36 9.69 3.80 -3.21
C LEU A 36 10.05 2.32 -3.22
N GLY A 37 9.02 1.47 -3.20
CA GLY A 37 9.16 0.02 -3.35
C GLY A 37 9.48 -0.43 -4.77
N TYR A 38 9.59 -1.74 -4.97
CA TYR A 38 9.82 -2.34 -6.30
C TYR A 38 8.89 -1.78 -7.39
N ALA A 39 9.50 -1.38 -8.52
CA ALA A 39 8.83 -0.94 -9.74
C ALA A 39 7.99 0.35 -9.60
N THR A 40 8.24 1.14 -8.55
CA THR A 40 7.58 2.44 -8.32
C THR A 40 8.28 3.57 -9.08
N LEU A 41 9.59 3.57 -9.25
CA LEU A 41 10.33 4.65 -9.94
C LEU A 41 9.90 4.80 -11.42
N PRO A 42 9.77 3.74 -12.24
CA PRO A 42 9.23 3.90 -13.60
C PRO A 42 7.82 4.46 -13.64
N ARG A 43 7.00 4.23 -12.60
CA ARG A 43 5.66 4.80 -12.47
C ARG A 43 5.70 6.27 -12.04
N LEU A 44 6.62 6.62 -11.14
CA LEU A 44 6.92 7.99 -10.76
C LEU A 44 7.32 8.81 -11.99
N LEU A 45 8.26 8.31 -12.81
CA LEU A 45 8.70 9.00 -14.03
C LEU A 45 7.60 9.08 -15.11
N ARG A 46 6.62 8.16 -15.12
CA ARG A 46 5.41 8.34 -15.95
C ARG A 46 4.45 9.39 -15.40
N HIS A 47 4.53 9.71 -14.11
CA HIS A 47 3.71 10.74 -13.47
C HIS A 47 4.36 12.12 -13.56
N TRP A 48 5.66 12.19 -13.25
CA TRP A 48 6.53 13.36 -13.31
C TRP A 48 7.74 13.05 -14.22
N PRO A 49 7.61 13.28 -15.55
CA PRO A 49 8.63 12.89 -16.53
C PRO A 49 9.98 13.59 -16.40
N ASP A 50 10.01 14.75 -15.75
CA ASP A 50 11.23 15.48 -15.41
C ASP A 50 11.99 14.83 -14.24
N GLY A 51 11.40 13.86 -13.53
CA GLY A 51 11.98 13.22 -12.35
C GLY A 51 12.12 14.15 -11.15
N ALA A 52 11.56 15.36 -11.20
CA ALA A 52 11.69 16.32 -10.11
C ALA A 52 10.80 15.92 -8.92
N VAL A 53 11.45 15.84 -7.75
CA VAL A 53 10.90 15.47 -6.45
C VAL A 53 11.53 16.41 -5.43
N ASP A 54 10.72 16.98 -4.55
CA ASP A 54 11.16 17.97 -3.56
C ASP A 54 11.52 17.33 -2.21
N ALA A 55 10.92 16.20 -1.87
CA ALA A 55 11.25 15.42 -0.69
C ALA A 55 10.79 13.95 -0.84
N VAL A 56 11.44 13.06 -0.09
CA VAL A 56 11.07 11.64 0.01
C VAL A 56 10.92 11.27 1.47
N VAL A 57 9.88 10.49 1.77
CA VAL A 57 9.65 9.88 3.08
C VAL A 57 9.55 8.38 2.89
N ILE A 58 10.38 7.63 3.62
CA ILE A 58 10.35 6.16 3.63
C ILE A 58 9.91 5.69 5.01
N THR A 59 8.92 4.82 5.05
CA THR A 59 8.32 4.33 6.31
C THR A 59 9.22 3.36 7.06
N HIS A 60 9.89 2.45 6.34
CA HIS A 60 10.80 1.46 6.91
C HIS A 60 11.72 0.83 5.85
N GLU A 61 12.69 0.02 6.30
CA GLU A 61 13.79 -0.49 5.48
C GLU A 61 13.51 -1.77 4.67
N HIS A 62 12.26 -2.23 4.60
CA HIS A 62 11.97 -3.36 3.72
C HIS A 62 12.08 -2.96 2.25
N PRO A 63 12.67 -3.82 1.39
CA PRO A 63 12.88 -3.49 -0.02
C PRO A 63 11.62 -3.10 -0.80
N ASP A 64 10.47 -3.70 -0.49
CA ASP A 64 9.18 -3.35 -1.09
C ASP A 64 8.62 -1.99 -0.65
N HIS A 65 9.36 -1.25 0.17
CA HIS A 65 9.08 0.15 0.54
C HIS A 65 10.22 1.11 0.16
N CYS A 66 11.45 0.63 -0.05
CA CYS A 66 12.60 1.53 -0.21
C CYS A 66 13.56 1.21 -1.37
N VAL A 67 13.46 0.07 -2.06
CA VAL A 67 14.51 -0.35 -3.01
C VAL A 67 14.64 0.58 -4.22
N ASP A 68 13.54 1.15 -4.72
CA ASP A 68 13.58 2.06 -5.87
C ASP A 68 14.11 3.46 -5.47
N LEU A 69 14.32 3.73 -4.18
CA LEU A 69 15.11 4.88 -3.72
C LEU A 69 16.54 4.82 -4.28
N HIS A 70 17.10 3.61 -4.46
CA HIS A 70 18.40 3.42 -5.13
C HIS A 70 18.37 3.87 -6.58
N GLY A 71 17.30 3.56 -7.31
CA GLY A 71 17.12 4.04 -8.68
C GLY A 71 17.03 5.57 -8.75
N LEU A 72 16.30 6.18 -7.80
CA LEU A 72 16.21 7.64 -7.68
C LEU A 72 17.57 8.26 -7.33
N PHE A 73 18.33 7.62 -6.44
CA PHE A 73 19.70 8.01 -6.12
C PHE A 73 20.56 8.04 -7.37
N ARG A 74 20.64 6.95 -8.13
CA ARG A 74 21.48 6.89 -9.34
C ARG A 74 21.05 7.89 -10.40
N MET A 75 19.74 8.09 -10.56
CA MET A 75 19.21 9.13 -11.46
C MET A 75 19.74 10.51 -11.10
N ARG A 76 19.76 10.86 -9.81
CA ARG A 76 20.24 12.16 -9.33
C ARG A 76 21.76 12.27 -9.27
N PHE A 77 22.46 11.18 -8.95
CA PHE A 77 23.92 11.15 -8.83
C PHE A 77 24.61 11.28 -10.20
N TYR A 78 24.09 10.59 -11.22
CA TYR A 78 24.63 10.63 -12.58
C TYR A 78 23.94 11.65 -13.49
N GLY A 79 22.78 12.15 -13.09
CA GLY A 79 22.03 13.17 -13.83
C GLY A 79 22.36 14.58 -13.37
N ASP A 80 22.11 15.55 -14.24
CA ASP A 80 22.26 16.97 -13.92
C ASP A 80 20.95 17.56 -13.39
N PHE A 81 20.62 17.24 -12.13
CA PHE A 81 19.41 17.74 -11.47
C PHE A 81 19.60 19.13 -10.86
N GLY A 82 20.86 19.55 -10.64
CA GLY A 82 21.20 20.77 -9.90
C GLY A 82 20.55 20.84 -8.50
N GLY A 83 20.67 22.01 -7.87
CA GLY A 83 19.98 22.31 -6.62
C GLY A 83 20.58 21.67 -5.35
N PRO A 84 19.90 21.81 -4.21
CA PRO A 84 20.35 21.22 -2.95
C PRO A 84 20.16 19.69 -2.95
N ARG A 85 20.80 19.03 -1.99
CA ARG A 85 20.54 17.62 -1.67
C ARG A 85 19.07 17.39 -1.41
N LEU A 86 18.54 16.25 -1.86
CA LEU A 86 17.15 15.87 -1.72
C LEU A 86 16.85 15.48 -0.25
N PRO A 87 15.94 16.17 0.44
CA PRO A 87 15.49 15.76 1.76
C PRO A 87 14.91 14.34 1.76
N LEU A 88 15.45 13.49 2.64
CA LEU A 88 15.05 12.10 2.83
C LEU A 88 14.70 11.88 4.31
N TYR A 89 13.43 11.64 4.59
CA TYR A 89 12.95 11.33 5.94
C TYR A 89 12.77 9.82 6.07
N CYS A 90 13.52 9.15 6.94
CA CYS A 90 13.45 7.69 7.06
C CYS A 90 13.95 7.18 8.41
N PRO A 91 13.50 6.00 8.87
CA PRO A 91 14.11 5.35 10.02
C PRO A 91 15.59 5.00 9.79
N PRO A 92 16.35 4.78 10.86
CA PRO A 92 17.66 4.13 10.78
C PRO A 92 17.56 2.78 10.05
N GLY A 93 18.53 2.45 9.20
CA GLY A 93 18.57 1.21 8.40
C GLY A 93 18.25 1.38 6.92
N VAL A 94 17.43 2.37 6.53
CA VAL A 94 17.09 2.60 5.11
C VAL A 94 18.33 2.94 4.28
N LEU A 95 19.15 3.90 4.72
CA LEU A 95 20.38 4.22 4.00
C LEU A 95 21.40 3.08 4.08
N ASP A 96 21.49 2.35 5.20
CA ASP A 96 22.42 1.22 5.33
C ASP A 96 22.13 0.12 4.28
N ARG A 97 20.85 -0.16 4.01
CA ARG A 97 20.42 -1.06 2.93
C ARG A 97 20.91 -0.59 1.56
N LEU A 98 20.79 0.70 1.27
CA LEU A 98 21.22 1.27 0.00
C LEU A 98 22.75 1.33 -0.10
N SER A 99 23.46 1.63 0.98
CA SER A 99 24.92 1.63 1.03
C SER A 99 25.49 0.25 0.74
N GLY A 100 24.78 -0.82 1.11
CA GLY A 100 25.14 -2.18 0.72
C GLY A 100 25.05 -2.45 -0.79
N LEU A 101 24.26 -1.66 -1.54
CA LEU A 101 24.18 -1.71 -3.01
C LEU A 101 25.21 -0.79 -3.69
N GLU A 102 25.71 0.21 -2.97
CA GLU A 102 26.64 1.25 -3.43
C GLU A 102 27.80 1.42 -2.42
N PRO A 103 28.63 0.37 -2.19
CA PRO A 103 29.61 0.37 -1.09
C PRO A 103 30.69 1.44 -1.19
N ASP A 104 30.95 1.95 -2.39
CA ASP A 104 32.02 2.91 -2.68
C ASP A 104 31.50 4.33 -2.96
N VAL A 105 30.20 4.58 -2.73
CA VAL A 105 29.57 5.88 -3.04
C VAL A 105 28.91 6.46 -1.81
N ASP A 106 29.20 7.74 -1.54
CA ASP A 106 28.53 8.47 -0.47
C ASP A 106 27.10 8.86 -0.89
N LEU A 107 26.11 8.16 -0.34
CA LEU A 107 24.69 8.46 -0.56
C LEU A 107 24.29 9.86 -0.05
N HIS A 108 25.04 10.41 0.91
CA HIS A 108 24.83 11.76 1.42
C HIS A 108 25.26 12.86 0.45
N ALA A 109 25.89 12.52 -0.67
CA ALA A 109 26.08 13.44 -1.78
C ALA A 109 24.75 13.83 -2.45
N VAL A 110 23.75 12.94 -2.40
CA VAL A 110 22.43 13.15 -3.00
C VAL A 110 21.37 13.41 -1.94
N PHE A 111 21.39 12.67 -0.83
CA PHE A 111 20.34 12.74 0.19
C PHE A 111 20.74 13.57 1.40
N ASP A 112 19.84 14.46 1.81
CA ASP A 112 19.88 15.13 3.12
C ASP A 112 18.99 14.35 4.08
N MET A 113 19.59 13.52 4.94
CA MET A 113 18.84 12.57 5.78
C MET A 113 18.29 13.22 7.04
N HIS A 114 17.02 12.94 7.33
CA HIS A 114 16.28 13.35 8.53
C HIS A 114 15.68 12.10 9.21
N PRO A 115 16.12 11.71 10.41
CA PRO A 115 15.66 10.47 11.05
C PRO A 115 14.17 10.44 11.38
N LEU A 116 13.50 9.31 11.15
CA LEU A 116 12.14 9.04 11.63
C LEU A 116 12.13 7.96 12.72
N PRO A 117 11.16 7.98 13.67
CA PRO A 117 10.09 8.98 13.84
C PRO A 117 10.59 10.35 14.33
N GLY A 118 9.84 11.42 14.05
CA GLY A 118 10.19 12.80 14.42
C GLY A 118 9.18 13.82 13.88
N ASN A 119 9.36 15.11 14.21
CA ASN A 119 8.52 16.19 13.71
C ASN A 119 9.35 17.15 12.85
N TYR A 120 8.85 17.45 11.65
CA TYR A 120 9.59 18.21 10.65
C TYR A 120 8.69 19.16 9.87
N ARG A 121 9.26 20.26 9.39
CA ARG A 121 8.67 21.07 8.33
C ARG A 121 9.19 20.59 6.98
N VAL A 122 8.30 20.13 6.11
CA VAL A 122 8.65 19.57 4.79
C VAL A 122 7.89 20.35 3.72
N GLY A 123 8.51 21.38 3.17
CA GLY A 123 7.84 22.33 2.28
C GLY A 123 6.58 22.92 2.93
N PRO A 124 5.38 22.72 2.35
CA PRO A 124 4.12 23.20 2.92
C PRO A 124 3.62 22.38 4.12
N PHE A 125 4.18 21.20 4.36
CA PHE A 125 3.66 20.24 5.33
C PHE A 125 4.30 20.34 6.70
N ASP A 126 3.49 20.20 7.74
CA ASP A 126 3.92 19.69 9.04
C ASP A 126 3.90 18.16 8.99
N LEU A 127 5.08 17.53 9.06
CA LEU A 127 5.25 16.09 9.08
C LEU A 127 5.45 15.62 10.52
N THR A 128 4.66 14.62 10.92
CA THR A 128 4.81 13.88 12.18
C THR A 128 5.01 12.41 11.87
N GLY A 129 6.11 11.83 12.33
CA GLY A 129 6.37 10.39 12.34
C GLY A 129 6.04 9.78 13.70
N LEU A 130 5.30 8.67 13.72
CA LEU A 130 4.98 7.89 14.92
C LEU A 130 5.60 6.50 14.80
N SER A 131 6.25 6.02 15.86
CA SER A 131 6.73 4.64 15.90
C SER A 131 5.55 3.67 15.93
N LEU A 132 5.54 2.71 15.01
CA LEU A 132 4.49 1.70 14.91
C LEU A 132 5.09 0.28 14.91
N PRO A 133 4.38 -0.71 15.48
CA PRO A 133 4.89 -2.07 15.60
C PRO A 133 5.03 -2.73 14.23
N HIS A 134 6.24 -3.20 13.93
CA HIS A 134 6.56 -3.96 12.73
C HIS A 134 7.85 -4.79 12.94
N TYR A 135 8.28 -5.58 11.94
CA TYR A 135 9.48 -6.43 12.03
C TYR A 135 10.79 -5.65 12.13
N VAL A 136 10.81 -4.45 11.57
CA VAL A 136 11.90 -3.47 11.61
C VAL A 136 11.32 -2.13 12.10
N PRO A 137 12.15 -1.16 12.52
CA PRO A 137 11.63 0.18 12.85
C PRO A 137 10.76 0.74 11.72
N ASN A 138 9.49 0.99 12.03
CA ASN A 138 8.52 1.59 11.12
C ASN A 138 8.03 2.91 11.70
N ALA A 139 7.97 3.92 10.83
CA ALA A 139 7.36 5.21 11.13
C ALA A 139 6.05 5.37 10.35
N GLY A 140 4.93 5.38 11.08
CA GLY A 140 3.68 5.89 10.54
C GLY A 140 3.79 7.39 10.29
N ILE A 141 3.33 7.86 9.14
CA ILE A 141 3.54 9.22 8.67
C ILE A 141 2.22 9.97 8.67
N ARG A 142 2.21 11.16 9.25
CA ARG A 142 1.14 12.13 9.11
C ARG A 142 1.71 13.41 8.52
N ILE A 143 1.13 13.90 7.44
CA ILE A 143 1.46 15.21 6.85
C ILE A 143 0.22 16.10 6.89
N GLN A 144 0.40 17.36 7.27
CA GLN A 144 -0.68 18.33 7.39
C GLN A 144 -0.33 19.64 6.69
N ALA A 145 -1.24 20.16 5.88
CA ALA A 145 -1.14 21.48 5.27
C ALA A 145 -2.54 22.06 5.08
N ASP A 146 -2.68 23.36 5.31
CA ASP A 146 -3.94 24.10 5.11
C ASP A 146 -5.17 23.46 5.79
N GLY A 147 -4.98 22.94 7.01
CA GLY A 147 -6.02 22.27 7.80
C GLY A 147 -6.39 20.86 7.31
N ILE A 148 -5.73 20.36 6.26
CA ILE A 148 -5.97 19.04 5.68
C ILE A 148 -4.85 18.10 6.12
N ALA A 149 -5.21 16.87 6.50
CA ALA A 149 -4.27 15.85 6.93
C ALA A 149 -4.35 14.59 6.05
N LEU A 150 -3.18 14.09 5.67
CA LEU A 150 -2.98 12.74 5.15
C LEU A 150 -2.23 11.93 6.20
N ALA A 151 -2.68 10.71 6.46
CA ALA A 151 -1.96 9.75 7.27
C ALA A 151 -1.66 8.47 6.48
N TYR A 152 -0.51 7.87 6.74
CA TYR A 152 -0.04 6.65 6.11
C TYR A 152 0.64 5.76 7.17
N SER A 153 0.16 4.53 7.35
CA SER A 153 0.68 3.66 8.42
C SER A 153 2.05 3.04 8.14
N GLY A 154 2.48 2.97 6.88
CA GLY A 154 3.46 1.94 6.50
C GLY A 154 2.91 0.53 6.79
N ASP A 155 3.79 -0.45 6.93
CA ASP A 155 3.39 -1.78 7.39
C ASP A 155 3.35 -1.83 8.92
N THR A 156 2.29 -2.38 9.50
CA THR A 156 2.14 -2.40 10.95
C THR A 156 1.08 -3.35 11.47
N GLY A 157 1.29 -3.83 12.70
CA GLY A 157 0.27 -4.51 13.48
C GLY A 157 -0.76 -3.57 14.13
N PRO A 158 -1.83 -4.13 14.71
CA PRO A 158 -2.85 -3.36 15.40
C PRO A 158 -2.28 -2.67 16.64
N THR A 159 -2.48 -1.36 16.75
CA THR A 159 -2.04 -0.54 17.89
C THR A 159 -2.94 0.68 18.09
N PRO A 160 -3.21 1.13 19.34
CA PRO A 160 -3.91 2.38 19.61
C PRO A 160 -3.31 3.61 18.92
N ALA A 161 -2.00 3.61 18.67
CA ALA A 161 -1.31 4.70 17.99
C ALA A 161 -1.85 4.97 16.57
N LEU A 162 -2.50 3.99 15.92
CA LEU A 162 -3.17 4.18 14.63
C LEU A 162 -4.34 5.17 14.70
N ALA A 163 -5.06 5.21 15.82
CA ALA A 163 -6.13 6.18 16.03
C ALA A 163 -5.59 7.61 16.20
N GLU A 164 -4.39 7.75 16.74
CA GLU A 164 -3.71 9.05 16.88
C GLU A 164 -3.14 9.51 15.54
N LEU A 165 -2.45 8.61 14.83
CA LEU A 165 -1.89 8.87 13.49
C LEU A 165 -2.98 9.37 12.52
N GLY A 166 -4.09 8.62 12.44
CA GLY A 166 -5.18 8.89 11.52
C GLY A 166 -6.17 9.95 11.97
N ARG A 167 -5.97 10.59 13.15
CA ARG A 167 -7.00 11.42 13.79
C ARG A 167 -7.52 12.50 12.85
N ASP A 168 -8.82 12.43 12.55
CA ASP A 168 -9.55 13.34 11.66
C ASP A 168 -8.87 13.54 10.29
N ALA A 169 -8.09 12.57 9.83
CA ALA A 169 -7.40 12.66 8.56
C ALA A 169 -8.42 12.63 7.40
N GLY A 170 -8.24 13.52 6.44
CA GLY A 170 -9.02 13.55 5.21
C GLY A 170 -8.67 12.39 4.26
N LEU A 171 -7.51 11.78 4.46
CA LEU A 171 -7.14 10.50 3.86
C LEU A 171 -6.26 9.71 4.84
N PHE A 172 -6.63 8.45 5.11
CA PHE A 172 -5.81 7.53 5.89
C PHE A 172 -5.53 6.27 5.08
N ILE A 173 -4.26 6.11 4.67
CA ILE A 173 -3.77 4.92 3.98
C ILE A 173 -3.28 3.95 5.06
N VAL A 174 -4.00 2.83 5.20
CA VAL A 174 -3.72 1.80 6.20
C VAL A 174 -3.38 0.48 5.51
N GLU A 175 -2.34 -0.20 5.98
CA GLU A 175 -2.04 -1.55 5.49
C GLU A 175 -3.14 -2.55 5.83
N ALA A 176 -3.25 -3.59 5.02
CA ALA A 176 -4.23 -4.67 5.21
C ALA A 176 -3.74 -5.96 4.55
N THR A 177 -2.55 -6.41 4.93
CA THR A 177 -1.84 -7.53 4.29
C THR A 177 -2.32 -8.89 4.78
N ASP A 178 -2.63 -9.04 6.07
CA ASP A 178 -3.07 -10.32 6.63
C ASP A 178 -4.45 -10.71 6.12
N ARG A 179 -4.66 -12.02 5.97
CA ARG A 179 -5.97 -12.59 5.67
C ARG A 179 -6.71 -12.91 6.96
N GLU A 180 -8.04 -12.84 6.91
CA GLU A 180 -8.86 -13.28 8.03
C GLU A 180 -8.54 -14.74 8.40
N GLY A 181 -8.33 -14.99 9.69
CA GLY A 181 -7.93 -16.30 10.21
C GLY A 181 -6.43 -16.62 10.14
N GLU A 182 -5.60 -15.76 9.55
CA GLU A 182 -4.12 -15.91 9.51
C GLU A 182 -3.41 -15.04 10.57
N THR A 183 -4.14 -14.66 11.62
CA THR A 183 -3.73 -13.70 12.65
C THR A 183 -3.27 -14.36 13.96
N ASP A 184 -3.35 -15.68 14.07
CA ASP A 184 -2.95 -16.42 15.28
C ASP A 184 -1.42 -16.55 15.36
N ARG A 185 -0.79 -15.49 15.86
CA ARG A 185 0.66 -15.42 16.07
C ARG A 185 0.98 -14.51 17.26
N PRO A 186 2.05 -14.80 18.04
CA PRO A 186 2.36 -14.07 19.28
C PRO A 186 2.63 -12.58 19.06
N THR A 187 3.25 -12.24 17.94
CA THR A 187 3.51 -10.86 17.52
C THR A 187 2.74 -10.54 16.25
N ARG A 188 1.93 -9.48 16.32
CA ARG A 188 1.17 -8.96 15.19
C ARG A 188 1.93 -7.78 14.61
N ASN A 189 2.50 -7.96 13.42
CA ASN A 189 3.26 -6.94 12.69
C ASN A 189 2.56 -6.49 11.40
N LEU A 190 1.42 -7.11 11.09
CA LEU A 190 0.54 -6.77 9.98
C LEU A 190 -0.93 -6.87 10.41
N MET A 191 -1.84 -6.32 9.61
CA MET A 191 -3.29 -6.26 9.90
C MET A 191 -4.15 -6.88 8.81
N THR A 192 -5.35 -7.33 9.20
CA THR A 192 -6.40 -7.65 8.23
C THR A 192 -7.11 -6.38 7.76
N SER A 193 -7.86 -6.47 6.66
CA SER A 193 -8.69 -5.35 6.20
C SER A 193 -9.77 -4.94 7.22
N THR A 194 -10.25 -5.86 8.06
CA THR A 194 -11.24 -5.56 9.10
C THR A 194 -10.60 -4.74 10.22
N GLU A 195 -9.40 -5.10 10.65
CA GLU A 195 -8.63 -4.35 11.66
C GLU A 195 -8.26 -2.96 11.13
N ALA A 196 -7.80 -2.86 9.87
CA ALA A 196 -7.54 -1.58 9.23
C ALA A 196 -8.78 -0.67 9.21
N GLY A 197 -9.93 -1.22 8.82
CA GLY A 197 -11.22 -0.50 8.84
C GLY A 197 -11.67 -0.09 10.25
N HIS A 198 -11.41 -0.93 11.26
CA HIS A 198 -11.64 -0.60 12.67
C HIS A 198 -10.83 0.63 13.09
N TRP A 199 -9.52 0.64 12.81
CA TRP A 199 -8.65 1.74 13.18
C TRP A 199 -8.96 3.03 12.42
N ALA A 200 -9.25 2.95 11.12
CA ALA A 200 -9.69 4.10 10.34
C ALA A 200 -10.97 4.75 10.93
N ARG A 201 -11.95 3.93 11.34
CA ARG A 201 -13.16 4.41 12.01
C ARG A 201 -12.84 5.04 13.36
N ARG A 202 -12.01 4.40 14.16
CA ARG A 202 -11.63 4.89 15.49
C ARG A 202 -10.84 6.20 15.43
N ALA A 203 -10.10 6.42 14.34
CA ALA A 203 -9.40 7.65 14.05
C ALA A 203 -10.33 8.79 13.60
N GLY A 204 -11.61 8.51 13.28
CA GLY A 204 -12.50 9.51 12.69
C GLY A 204 -12.07 9.94 11.29
N ALA A 205 -11.24 9.16 10.60
CA ALA A 205 -10.75 9.48 9.26
C ALA A 205 -11.90 9.46 8.24
N ARG A 206 -11.93 10.43 7.34
CA ARG A 206 -13.01 10.62 6.36
C ARG A 206 -12.45 10.89 4.98
N ALA A 207 -12.46 9.88 4.13
CA ALA A 207 -12.38 10.12 2.69
C ALA A 207 -13.76 10.57 2.22
N THR A 208 -13.85 11.66 1.47
CA THR A 208 -15.08 12.03 0.77
C THR A 208 -14.77 12.24 -0.71
N ASP A 209 -15.69 11.87 -1.61
CA ASP A 209 -15.60 12.12 -3.05
C ASP A 209 -15.34 13.60 -3.41
N ALA A 210 -15.64 14.55 -2.51
CA ALA A 210 -15.36 15.98 -2.66
C ALA A 210 -14.04 16.44 -2.02
N HIS A 211 -13.29 15.53 -1.38
CA HIS A 211 -12.08 15.88 -0.65
C HIS A 211 -10.94 16.22 -1.62
N PRO A 212 -10.17 17.30 -1.38
CA PRO A 212 -9.07 17.71 -2.26
C PRO A 212 -7.94 16.67 -2.35
N LEU A 213 -7.92 15.64 -1.49
CA LEU A 213 -6.99 14.51 -1.55
C LEU A 213 -7.65 13.26 -2.15
N LEU A 214 -8.08 13.33 -3.42
CA LEU A 214 -8.53 12.12 -4.11
C LEU A 214 -7.32 11.29 -4.55
N ALA A 215 -7.23 10.06 -4.04
CA ALA A 215 -6.25 9.08 -4.49
C ALA A 215 -6.66 8.57 -5.88
N ARG A 216 -5.98 9.02 -6.94
CA ARG A 216 -6.18 8.46 -8.28
C ARG A 216 -5.29 7.23 -8.45
N GLN A 217 -5.90 6.06 -8.58
CA GLN A 217 -5.22 4.92 -9.18
C GLN A 217 -5.11 5.16 -10.68
N ARG A 218 -3.90 5.03 -11.24
CA ARG A 218 -3.78 4.92 -12.69
C ARG A 218 -4.29 3.53 -13.10
N PRO A 219 -5.18 3.42 -14.10
CA PRO A 219 -5.57 2.12 -14.61
C PRO A 219 -4.34 1.42 -15.18
N ASP A 220 -4.01 0.25 -14.63
CA ASP A 220 -3.04 -0.62 -15.25
C ASP A 220 -3.54 -1.00 -16.65
N SER A 221 -2.67 -0.86 -17.65
CA SER A 221 -2.96 -1.16 -19.04
C SER A 221 -3.66 -2.52 -19.16
N ARG A 222 -4.87 -2.52 -19.73
CA ARG A 222 -5.70 -3.70 -19.98
C ARG A 222 -4.85 -4.82 -20.62
N SER A 223 -4.51 -5.85 -19.86
CA SER A 223 -4.04 -7.12 -20.42
C SER A 223 -5.26 -7.85 -20.99
N GLY A 224 -5.60 -7.54 -22.24
CA GLY A 224 -6.64 -8.24 -22.99
C GLY A 224 -6.24 -9.68 -23.27
N CYS A 225 -6.90 -10.66 -22.64
CA CYS A 225 -6.87 -12.04 -23.09
C CYS A 225 -7.99 -12.27 -24.12
N ARG A 226 -7.64 -12.25 -25.41
CA ARG A 226 -8.44 -12.93 -26.44
C ARG A 226 -8.19 -14.43 -26.32
N ALA A 227 -9.25 -15.22 -26.19
CA ALA A 227 -9.18 -16.68 -26.15
C ALA A 227 -8.64 -17.22 -27.49
N ALA A 228 -7.55 -17.97 -27.44
CA ALA A 228 -7.09 -18.79 -28.56
C ALA A 228 -6.82 -20.22 -28.08
N GLY A 229 -7.39 -21.19 -28.81
CA GLY A 229 -7.61 -22.58 -28.41
C GLY A 229 -6.36 -23.46 -28.31
N VAL A 230 -6.53 -24.52 -27.52
CA VAL A 230 -5.55 -25.58 -27.26
C VAL A 230 -5.60 -26.67 -28.34
N ARG A 231 -4.44 -27.05 -28.87
CA ARG A 231 -4.04 -28.43 -29.26
C ARG A 231 -2.55 -28.51 -28.87
N GLY A 232 -1.99 -29.45 -28.13
CA GLY A 232 -2.37 -30.78 -27.68
C GLY A 232 -1.09 -31.62 -27.78
N CYS A 233 -0.54 -32.13 -26.67
CA CYS A 233 0.39 -33.28 -26.66
C CYS A 233 0.55 -33.82 -25.23
N ARG A 234 0.56 -35.15 -25.12
CA ARG A 234 0.60 -35.98 -23.90
C ARG A 234 2.03 -36.44 -23.56
N ALA A 235 2.12 -37.05 -22.37
CA ALA A 235 3.18 -37.87 -21.76
C ALA A 235 4.18 -37.06 -20.91
N GLY A 236 4.54 -37.42 -19.68
CA GLY A 236 4.24 -38.56 -18.81
C GLY A 236 5.22 -38.48 -17.62
N GLY A 237 4.81 -38.81 -16.40
CA GLY A 237 5.73 -38.88 -15.26
C GLY A 237 5.05 -38.67 -13.91
N ARG A 238 5.01 -39.72 -13.07
CA ARG A 238 4.48 -39.72 -11.71
C ARG A 238 5.53 -39.22 -10.71
N ARG A 239 5.13 -38.35 -9.77
CA ARG A 239 5.50 -38.37 -8.33
C ARG A 239 4.55 -37.45 -7.53
N ARG A 240 4.23 -37.88 -6.30
CA ARG A 240 3.18 -37.39 -5.37
C ARG A 240 3.68 -36.22 -4.46
N PRO A 241 2.82 -35.57 -3.65
CA PRO A 241 2.75 -34.11 -3.58
C PRO A 241 3.46 -33.48 -2.38
N HIS A 242 3.95 -32.26 -2.56
CA HIS A 242 3.96 -31.24 -1.52
C HIS A 242 3.17 -30.02 -2.03
N ARG A 243 1.99 -29.81 -1.47
CA ARG A 243 1.16 -28.62 -1.69
C ARG A 243 1.53 -27.58 -0.64
N HIS A 244 2.21 -26.53 -1.07
CA HIS A 244 2.05 -25.20 -0.51
C HIS A 244 1.88 -24.22 -1.68
N THR A 245 0.65 -24.05 -2.14
CA THR A 245 0.31 -22.88 -2.95
C THR A 245 0.19 -21.70 -1.99
N ARG A 246 1.28 -20.94 -1.82
CA ARG A 246 1.23 -19.61 -1.20
C ARG A 246 0.37 -18.72 -2.10
N GLY A 247 -0.84 -18.41 -1.65
CA GLY A 247 -1.71 -17.43 -2.30
C GLY A 247 -1.12 -16.02 -2.21
N THR A 248 -1.46 -15.20 -3.20
CA THR A 248 -1.00 -13.83 -3.44
C THR A 248 -1.29 -12.87 -2.27
N ARG A 249 -0.29 -12.02 -1.93
CA ARG A 249 -0.37 -10.99 -0.88
C ARG A 249 -0.51 -9.62 -1.56
N SER A 250 -1.64 -8.95 -1.38
CA SER A 250 -1.88 -7.61 -1.94
C SER A 250 -2.24 -6.66 -0.81
N LEU A 251 -1.60 -5.48 -0.76
CA LEU A 251 -1.98 -4.40 0.15
C LEU A 251 -3.32 -3.85 -0.36
N ARG A 252 -4.36 -3.85 0.48
CA ARG A 252 -5.63 -3.20 0.15
C ARG A 252 -5.60 -1.78 0.70
N VAL A 253 -5.61 -0.79 -0.18
CA VAL A 253 -5.84 0.60 0.24
C VAL A 253 -7.30 0.72 0.67
N VAL A 254 -7.55 0.80 1.97
CA VAL A 254 -8.88 1.06 2.52
C VAL A 254 -9.07 2.58 2.65
N ALA A 255 -9.63 3.20 1.61
CA ALA A 255 -10.27 4.50 1.77
C ALA A 255 -11.69 4.24 2.30
N ALA A 256 -11.91 4.48 3.59
CA ALA A 256 -13.21 4.26 4.21
C ALA A 256 -14.15 5.43 3.88
N GLU A 257 -15.09 5.23 2.96
CA GLU A 257 -16.31 6.04 2.85
C GLU A 257 -17.42 5.38 3.68
N TRP A 258 -18.09 6.15 4.54
CA TRP A 258 -19.22 5.67 5.33
C TRP A 258 -20.44 6.58 5.14
N THR A 259 -21.49 6.04 4.53
CA THR A 259 -22.88 6.51 4.71
C THR A 259 -23.56 5.61 5.75
N SER A 260 -24.32 6.21 6.67
CA SER A 260 -24.88 5.55 7.85
C SER A 260 -26.23 4.89 7.57
N ALA A 261 -26.38 3.60 7.89
CA ALA A 261 -27.61 3.04 8.44
C ALA A 261 -27.34 1.68 9.11
N ALA A 262 -27.74 1.55 10.38
CA ALA A 262 -27.65 0.32 11.16
C ALA A 262 -29.00 -0.41 11.14
N THR A 263 -29.01 -1.74 11.00
CA THR A 263 -30.02 -2.57 11.69
C THR A 263 -29.58 -4.03 11.81
N THR A 264 -29.73 -4.56 13.01
CA THR A 264 -29.62 -5.96 13.43
C THR A 264 -30.75 -6.83 12.85
N ALA A 265 -30.44 -8.06 12.43
CA ALA A 265 -31.41 -9.15 12.42
C ALA A 265 -30.74 -10.52 12.65
N SER A 266 -31.17 -11.16 13.73
CA SER A 266 -31.01 -12.58 14.06
C SER A 266 -31.79 -13.46 13.08
N TYR A 267 -31.33 -14.68 12.77
CA TYR A 267 -32.22 -15.83 12.59
C TYR A 267 -31.50 -17.18 12.79
N ALA A 268 -32.22 -18.08 13.46
CA ALA A 268 -31.77 -19.37 13.96
C ALA A 268 -32.09 -20.56 13.02
N ALA A 269 -31.26 -21.60 13.18
CA ALA A 269 -31.52 -23.05 13.13
C ALA A 269 -32.05 -23.73 11.85
N GLY A 270 -31.38 -24.85 11.49
CA GLY A 270 -31.92 -25.90 10.62
C GLY A 270 -30.94 -27.04 10.34
N GLN A 271 -31.00 -28.12 11.14
CA GLN A 271 -30.19 -29.34 11.01
C GLN A 271 -30.59 -30.20 9.79
N ARG A 272 -29.61 -30.88 9.15
CA ARG A 272 -29.54 -32.35 8.91
C ARG A 272 -28.54 -32.72 7.79
N ALA A 273 -27.74 -33.76 8.06
CA ALA A 273 -27.02 -34.63 7.11
C ALA A 273 -27.75 -36.01 7.08
N PRO A 274 -27.43 -37.05 6.25
CA PRO A 274 -26.14 -37.30 5.55
C PRO A 274 -26.17 -38.02 4.16
N ALA A 275 -24.95 -38.22 3.63
CA ALA A 275 -24.44 -39.32 2.77
C ALA A 275 -24.80 -39.47 1.27
N SER A 276 -23.76 -39.37 0.40
CA SER A 276 -23.24 -40.41 -0.49
C SER A 276 -22.59 -39.82 -1.77
N GLY A 277 -21.53 -40.48 -2.25
CA GLY A 277 -20.54 -39.90 -3.16
C GLY A 277 -20.94 -39.76 -4.62
N ARG A 278 -20.31 -38.78 -5.29
CA ARG A 278 -19.95 -38.81 -6.72
C ARG A 278 -18.84 -37.80 -6.97
N THR A 279 -17.80 -38.27 -7.65
CA THR A 279 -16.67 -37.49 -8.15
C THR A 279 -17.15 -36.39 -9.10
N ARG A 280 -16.92 -35.13 -8.74
CA ARG A 280 -16.98 -33.99 -9.67
C ARG A 280 -15.60 -33.36 -9.78
N SER A 281 -15.06 -33.36 -10.99
CA SER A 281 -13.89 -32.59 -11.36
C SER A 281 -14.24 -31.11 -11.35
N THR A 282 -13.80 -30.37 -10.34
CA THR A 282 -13.90 -28.91 -10.34
C THR A 282 -12.61 -28.34 -10.92
N ARG A 283 -12.66 -27.91 -12.18
CA ARG A 283 -11.69 -26.95 -12.73
C ARG A 283 -11.97 -25.61 -12.05
N TYR A 284 -11.07 -25.18 -11.17
CA TYR A 284 -11.12 -23.83 -10.64
C TYR A 284 -10.46 -22.89 -11.65
N LEU A 285 -11.29 -22.09 -12.31
CA LEU A 285 -10.86 -20.87 -12.98
C LEU A 285 -10.39 -19.92 -11.87
N SER A 286 -9.10 -19.56 -11.94
CA SER A 286 -8.52 -18.46 -11.17
C SER A 286 -9.32 -17.19 -11.46
N THR A 287 -10.09 -16.74 -10.48
CA THR A 287 -10.66 -15.39 -10.46
C THR A 287 -9.77 -14.56 -9.54
N ALA A 288 -8.94 -13.72 -10.15
CA ALA A 288 -8.18 -12.70 -9.44
C ALA A 288 -9.17 -11.69 -8.80
N PRO A 289 -9.06 -11.34 -7.52
CA PRO A 289 -9.84 -10.25 -6.98
C PRO A 289 -9.27 -8.93 -7.51
N MET A 290 -10.10 -8.19 -8.24
CA MET A 290 -9.84 -6.79 -8.60
C MET A 290 -9.74 -5.95 -7.33
N VAL A 291 -8.79 -5.01 -7.30
CA VAL A 291 -8.77 -3.95 -6.28
C VAL A 291 -9.91 -2.99 -6.61
N HIS A 292 -11.02 -3.13 -5.88
CA HIS A 292 -12.00 -2.06 -5.78
C HIS A 292 -11.53 -1.10 -4.69
N ALA A 293 -11.51 0.20 -4.97
CA ALA A 293 -11.95 1.13 -3.93
C ALA A 293 -13.33 0.61 -3.51
N VAL A 294 -13.47 0.16 -2.26
CA VAL A 294 -14.72 -0.46 -1.82
C VAL A 294 -15.80 0.62 -1.77
N ARG A 295 -16.50 0.81 -2.89
CA ARG A 295 -17.84 1.38 -2.91
C ARG A 295 -18.78 0.31 -2.38
N TRP A 296 -19.31 0.53 -1.18
CA TRP A 296 -20.46 -0.22 -0.69
C TRP A 296 -21.68 0.19 -1.52
N TYR A 297 -22.28 -0.75 -2.25
CA TYR A 297 -23.60 -0.56 -2.87
C TYR A 297 -24.67 -1.08 -1.90
N GLU A 298 -25.61 -0.22 -1.51
CA GLU A 298 -26.87 -0.63 -0.89
C GLU A 298 -27.72 -1.42 -1.92
N PRO A 299 -28.51 -2.43 -1.50
CA PRO A 299 -29.53 -3.02 -2.37
C PRO A 299 -30.60 -1.98 -2.70
N CYS A 300 -30.86 -1.80 -3.99
CA CYS A 300 -31.94 -0.99 -4.54
C CYS A 300 -33.30 -1.39 -3.91
N PRO A 301 -34.12 -0.46 -3.38
CA PRO A 301 -35.46 -0.78 -2.91
C PRO A 301 -36.29 -1.28 -4.10
N GLN A 302 -36.88 -2.47 -3.97
CA GLN A 302 -37.89 -2.92 -4.91
C GLN A 302 -39.12 -2.01 -4.74
N PRO A 303 -39.70 -1.47 -5.82
CA PRO A 303 -40.93 -0.70 -5.73
C PRO A 303 -42.07 -1.58 -5.18
N SER A 304 -42.89 -0.96 -4.34
CA SER A 304 -44.06 -1.51 -3.63
C SER A 304 -45.04 -2.25 -4.52
#